data_AF-X1N753-F1
#
_entry.id   AF-X1N753-F1
#
_cell.length_a   1.000
_cell.length_b   1.000
_cell.length_c   1.000
_cell.angle_alpha   90.00
_cell.angle_beta   90.00
_cell.angle_gamma   90.00
#
_symmetry.space_group_name_H-M   'P 1'
#
loop_
_entity.id
_entity.type
_entity.pdbx_description
1 polymer ?
#
loop_
_entity_poly.entity_id
_entity_poly.type
_entity_poly.pdbx_seq_one_letter_code
_entity_poly.pdbx_strand_id
1 'polypeptide(L)' 'SPKDKDGQPGPYEQALAGLKIKESTSPIEILRVIRSFDPCTACAVHLATPKGNLIGKYKVV' A
#
# COMPACT_ATOMS: atom_id res chain seq x y z
N SER A 1 -5.20 -3.96 -0.26
CA SER A 1 -5.76 -5.16 -0.91
C SER A 1 -5.41 -5.12 -2.39
N PRO A 2 -4.95 -6.23 -2.98
CA PRO A 2 -4.88 -6.38 -4.43
C PRO A 2 -6.28 -6.59 -5.03
N LYS A 3 -6.34 -6.78 -6.35
CA LYS A 3 -7.55 -7.20 -7.06
C LYS A 3 -8.15 -8.48 -6.49
N ASP A 4 -9.48 -8.54 -6.47
CA ASP A 4 -10.21 -9.74 -6.08
C ASP A 4 -10.35 -10.75 -7.25
N LYS A 5 -11.05 -11.86 -6.98
CA LYS A 5 -11.29 -12.94 -7.96
C LYS A 5 -12.09 -12.49 -9.19
N ASP A 6 -12.88 -11.44 -9.06
CA ASP A 6 -13.74 -10.90 -10.11
C ASP A 6 -13.01 -9.74 -10.85
N GLY A 7 -11.75 -9.47 -10.48
CA GLY A 7 -10.90 -8.45 -11.09
C GLY A 7 -11.10 -7.05 -10.52
N GLN A 8 -11.90 -6.90 -9.46
CA GLN A 8 -12.21 -5.59 -8.90
C GLN A 8 -11.00 -5.04 -8.16
N PRO A 9 -10.55 -3.81 -8.49
CA PRO A 9 -9.39 -3.19 -7.86
C PRO A 9 -9.64 -2.88 -6.39
N GLY A 10 -8.60 -2.99 -5.58
CA GLY A 10 -8.65 -2.61 -4.16
C GLY A 10 -8.68 -1.09 -3.94
N PRO A 11 -8.88 -0.63 -2.70
CA PRO A 11 -9.01 0.81 -2.40
C PRO A 11 -7.83 1.67 -2.87
N TYR A 12 -6.59 1.16 -2.74
CA TYR A 12 -5.40 1.89 -3.20
C TYR A 12 -5.35 2.02 -4.72
N GLU A 13 -5.67 0.94 -5.43
CA GLU A 13 -5.67 0.91 -6.89
C GLU A 13 -6.78 1.83 -7.44
N GLN A 14 -7.96 1.82 -6.83
CA GLN A 14 -9.06 2.74 -7.17
C GLN A 14 -8.69 4.20 -6.90
N ALA A 15 -8.05 4.50 -5.77
CA ALA A 15 -7.67 5.86 -5.41
C ALA A 15 -6.60 6.47 -6.32
N LEU A 16 -5.78 5.64 -6.96
CA LEU A 16 -4.76 6.07 -7.92
C LEU A 16 -5.28 6.14 -9.36
N ALA A 17 -6.41 5.50 -9.66
CA ALA A 17 -6.97 5.49 -11.01
C ALA A 17 -7.35 6.91 -11.46
N GLY A 18 -6.72 7.38 -12.54
CA GLY A 18 -6.95 8.72 -13.08
C GLY A 18 -6.22 9.85 -12.36
N LEU A 19 -5.32 9.54 -11.41
CA LEU A 19 -4.51 10.55 -10.74
C LEU A 19 -3.58 11.24 -11.75
N LYS A 20 -3.64 12.58 -11.79
CA LYS A 20 -2.73 13.38 -12.62
C LYS A 20 -1.38 13.48 -11.93
N ILE A 21 -0.33 13.08 -12.63
CA ILE A 21 1.06 13.16 -12.16
C ILE A 21 1.74 14.27 -12.92
N LYS A 22 2.28 15.27 -12.21
CA LYS A 22 3.01 16.36 -12.83
C LYS A 22 4.38 15.91 -13.34
N GLU A 23 5.14 15.20 -12.50
CA GLU A 23 6.50 14.72 -12.79
C GLU A 23 6.61 13.23 -12.46
N SER A 24 6.85 12.39 -13.46
CA SER A 24 6.89 10.93 -13.28
C SER A 24 8.13 10.44 -12.53
N THR A 25 9.23 11.19 -12.58
CA THR A 25 10.50 10.85 -11.91
C THR A 25 10.41 10.99 -10.39
N SER A 26 9.47 11.80 -9.89
CA SER A 26 9.22 11.99 -8.46
C SER A 26 7.72 12.23 -8.23
N PRO A 27 6.90 11.16 -8.20
CA PRO A 27 5.45 11.27 -8.14
C PRO A 27 4.97 11.53 -6.70
N ILE A 28 5.07 12.79 -6.27
CA ILE A 28 4.65 13.24 -4.93
C ILE A 28 3.15 13.02 -4.72
N GLU A 29 2.35 13.13 -5.77
CA GLU A 29 0.90 12.94 -5.76
C GLU A 29 0.53 11.51 -5.35
N ILE A 30 1.24 10.50 -5.88
CA ILE A 30 1.03 9.09 -5.50
C ILE A 30 1.31 8.92 -4.01
N LEU A 31 2.45 9.45 -3.54
CA LEU A 31 2.84 9.35 -2.13
C LEU A 31 1.82 10.02 -1.21
N ARG A 32 1.25 11.16 -1.63
CA ARG A 32 0.22 11.88 -0.87
C ARG A 32 -1.05 11.04 -0.74
N VAL A 33 -1.51 10.43 -1.83
CA VAL A 33 -2.70 9.56 -1.82
C VAL A 33 -2.45 8.32 -0.97
N ILE A 34 -1.33 7.62 -1.17
CA ILE A 34 -1.07 6.38 -0.45
C ILE A 34 -0.88 6.62 1.05
N ARG A 35 -0.21 7.71 1.46
CA ARG A 35 -0.02 8.04 2.88
C ARG A 35 -1.28 8.50 3.58
N SER A 36 -2.32 8.96 2.88
CA SER A 36 -3.58 9.33 3.53
C SER A 36 -4.33 8.12 4.10
N PHE A 37 -4.01 6.91 3.64
CA PHE A 37 -4.56 5.67 4.17
C PHE A 37 -3.78 5.08 5.35
N ASP A 38 -2.73 5.76 5.82
CA ASP A 38 -1.80 5.26 6.86
C ASP A 38 -1.36 3.79 6.62
N PRO A 39 -0.65 3.53 5.50
CA PRO A 39 -0.36 2.17 5.06
C PRO A 39 0.66 1.50 5.99
N CYS A 40 0.22 0.52 6.75
CA CYS A 40 1.13 -0.35 7.51
C CYS A 40 1.28 -1.72 6.84
N THR A 41 2.38 -1.92 6.10
CA THR A 41 2.68 -3.20 5.44
C THR A 41 2.82 -4.34 6.45
N ALA A 42 3.42 -4.10 7.63
CA ALA A 42 3.55 -5.11 8.66
C ALA A 42 2.19 -5.60 9.19
N CYS A 43 1.21 -4.71 9.34
CA CYS A 43 -0.16 -5.10 9.71
C CYS A 43 -0.85 -5.85 8.58
N ALA A 44 -0.69 -5.39 7.34
CA ALA A 44 -1.36 -5.97 6.17
C ALA A 44 -0.93 -7.42 5.89
N VAL A 45 0.33 -7.77 6.13
CA VAL A 45 0.87 -9.13 5.97
C VAL A 45 1.12 -9.85 7.31
N HIS A 46 0.63 -9.30 8.41
CA HIS A 46 0.71 -9.88 9.75
C HIS A 46 2.12 -10.24 10.23
N LEU A 47 3.11 -9.39 9.94
CA LEU A 47 4.49 -9.57 10.41
C LEU A 47 4.67 -9.15 11.88
N ALA A 48 3.70 -8.44 12.45
CA ALA A 48 3.70 -8.00 13.84
C ALA A 48 2.40 -8.38 14.54
N THR A 49 2.51 -8.83 15.78
CA THR A 49 1.36 -9.06 16.67
C THR A 49 0.81 -7.73 17.22
N PRO A 50 -0.45 -7.67 17.69
CA PRO A 50 -1.00 -6.49 18.36
C PRO A 50 -0.20 -6.04 19.59
N LYS A 51 0.56 -6.94 20.21
CA LYS A 51 1.42 -6.67 21.37
C LYS A 51 2.83 -6.16 20.98
N GLY A 52 3.10 -5.94 19.69
CA GLY A 52 4.37 -5.42 19.20
C GLY A 52 5.45 -6.49 18.95
N ASN A 53 5.18 -7.77 19.22
CA ASN A 53 6.14 -8.84 18.92
C ASN A 53 6.19 -9.10 17.41
N LEU A 54 7.40 -9.19 16.86
CA LEU A 54 7.63 -9.54 15.46
C LEU A 54 7.53 -11.06 15.27
N ILE A 55 6.79 -11.49 14.25
CA ILE A 55 6.56 -12.91 13.93
C ILE A 55 7.64 -13.43 12.95
N GLY A 56 8.21 -12.55 12.13
CA GLY A 56 9.28 -12.89 11.20
C GLY A 56 9.93 -11.66 10.56
N LYS A 57 11.14 -11.84 10.00
CA LYS A 57 11.88 -10.81 9.28
C LYS A 57 12.17 -11.31 7.87
N TYR A 58 11.69 -10.59 6.87
CA TYR A 58 11.88 -10.92 5.46
C TYR A 58 12.63 -9.78 4.77
N LYS A 59 13.63 -10.14 3.97
CA LYS A 59 14.37 -9.19 3.12
C LYS A 59 14.02 -9.52 1.69
N VAL A 60 13.35 -8.59 1.02
CA VAL A 60 13.20 -8.64 -0.44
C VAL A 60 14.52 -8.17 -1.02
N VAL A 61 15.16 -9.02 -1.83
CA VAL A 61 16.45 -8.74 -2.51
C VAL A 61 16.16 -8.22 -3.90
#